data_AF-A0A1F2TFY6-F1
#
_entry.id   AF-A0A1F2TFY6-F1
#
_cell.length_a   1.000
_cell.length_b   1.000
_cell.length_c   1.000
_cell.angle_alpha   90.00
_cell.angle_beta   90.00
_cell.angle_gamma   90.00
#
_symmetry.space_group_name_H-M   'P 1'
#
loop_
_entity.id
_entity.type
_entity.pdbx_description
1 polymer ?
#
loop_
_entity_poly.entity_id
_entity_poly.type
_entity_poly.pdbx_seq_one_letter_code
_entity_poly.pdbx_strand_id
1 'polypeptide(L)'
;MSEPTGGAPQAFVLRVSVPADGDLRIVASDVASKVAECLGEAPERTAAAGGAAEMLGARLADGGGAAEIAFEFHTAPDGMVIEARCGDRSATVRHVLTRMTFPADR
;
A
#
# COMPACT_ATOMS: atom_id res chain seq x y z
N MET A 1 -29.82 -18.72 22.83
CA MET A 1 -29.22 -17.36 22.76
C MET A 1 -27.80 -17.56 22.30
N SER A 2 -27.47 -17.14 21.08
CA SER A 2 -26.10 -17.22 20.56
C SER A 2 -25.59 -15.79 20.44
N GLU A 3 -24.50 -15.49 21.14
CA GLU A 3 -23.84 -14.19 21.13
C GLU A 3 -23.44 -13.79 19.70
N PRO A 4 -23.55 -12.51 19.33
CA PRO A 4 -22.98 -12.03 18.09
C PRO A 4 -21.45 -12.08 18.22
N THR A 5 -20.80 -12.96 17.45
CA THR A 5 -19.34 -12.94 17.31
C THR A 5 -18.96 -11.60 16.70
N GLY A 6 -18.59 -10.64 17.55
CA GLY A 6 -17.98 -9.39 17.17
C GLY A 6 -16.61 -9.68 16.57
N GLY A 7 -16.57 -10.17 15.33
CA GLY A 7 -15.36 -10.24 14.56
C GLY A 7 -14.84 -8.82 14.40
N ALA A 8 -13.65 -8.54 14.93
CA ALA A 8 -12.94 -7.32 14.60
C ALA A 8 -12.97 -7.14 13.06
N PRO A 9 -13.16 -5.90 12.56
CA PRO A 9 -13.18 -5.68 11.12
C PRO A 9 -11.92 -6.32 10.51
N GLN A 10 -12.10 -7.19 9.52
CA GLN A 10 -10.98 -7.88 8.88
C GLN A 10 -9.99 -6.84 8.40
N ALA A 11 -8.74 -6.92 8.88
CA ALA A 11 -7.67 -6.07 8.41
C ALA A 11 -7.49 -6.32 6.91
N PHE A 12 -7.54 -5.26 6.10
CA PHE A 12 -7.30 -5.36 4.68
C PHE A 12 -5.80 -5.67 4.47
N VAL A 13 -5.53 -6.71 3.68
CA VAL A 13 -4.18 -7.06 3.22
C VAL A 13 -4.27 -7.39 1.74
N LEU A 14 -3.47 -6.72 0.91
CA LEU A 14 -3.30 -7.01 -0.50
C LEU A 14 -1.83 -7.26 -0.79
N ARG A 15 -1.53 -8.31 -1.55
CA ARG A 15 -0.17 -8.64 -1.96
C ARG A 15 -0.07 -8.71 -3.48
N VAL A 16 0.96 -8.08 -4.03
CA VAL A 16 1.26 -8.05 -5.47
C VAL A 16 2.74 -8.33 -5.67
N SER A 17 3.08 -9.28 -6.55
CA SER A 17 4.46 -9.50 -6.98
C SER A 17 4.66 -8.93 -8.38
N VAL A 18 5.76 -8.20 -8.58
CA VAL A 18 6.14 -7.65 -9.89
C VAL A 18 7.62 -7.95 -10.18
N PRO A 19 8.00 -8.19 -11.44
CA PRO A 19 9.41 -8.29 -11.82
C PRO A 19 10.21 -7.01 -11.51
N ALA A 20 11.44 -7.16 -11.01
CA ALA A 20 12.31 -6.03 -10.63
C ALA A 20 12.85 -5.22 -11.83
N ASP A 21 12.87 -5.84 -13.00
CA ASP A 21 13.37 -5.38 -14.30
C ASP A 21 12.55 -4.23 -14.91
N GLY A 22 11.43 -3.86 -14.28
CA GLY A 22 11.01 -2.47 -14.22
C GLY A 22 9.70 -2.12 -14.89
N ASP A 23 9.36 -2.81 -15.98
CA ASP A 23 8.18 -2.49 -16.80
C ASP A 23 6.86 -2.63 -16.02
N LEU A 24 6.81 -3.57 -15.07
CA LEU A 24 5.61 -3.84 -14.27
C LEU A 24 5.65 -3.19 -12.88
N ARG A 25 6.74 -2.48 -12.52
CA ARG A 25 6.80 -1.77 -11.23
C ARG A 25 5.77 -0.65 -11.13
N ILE A 26 5.36 -0.08 -12.26
CA ILE A 26 4.29 0.93 -12.33
C ILE A 26 2.96 0.38 -11.77
N VAL A 27 2.70 -0.92 -11.95
CA VAL A 27 1.49 -1.58 -11.44
C VAL A 27 1.43 -1.51 -9.91
N ALA A 28 2.57 -1.64 -9.23
CA ALA A 28 2.60 -1.52 -7.77
C ALA A 28 2.25 -0.10 -7.30
N SER A 29 2.65 0.94 -8.06
CA SER A 29 2.29 2.34 -7.81
C SER A 29 0.79 2.59 -8.00
N ASP A 30 0.22 2.10 -9.10
CA ASP A 30 -1.22 2.23 -9.38
C ASP A 30 -2.06 1.49 -8.33
N VAL A 31 -1.64 0.29 -7.94
CA VAL A 31 -2.29 -0.48 -6.88
C VAL A 31 -2.22 0.27 -5.56
N ALA A 32 -1.07 0.83 -5.17
CA ALA A 32 -0.95 1.59 -3.93
C ALA A 32 -1.89 2.80 -3.89
N SER A 33 -1.97 3.53 -5.01
CA SER A 33 -2.88 4.68 -5.16
C SER A 33 -4.33 4.24 -5.02
N LYS A 34 -4.72 3.13 -5.66
CA LYS A 34 -6.08 2.60 -5.58
C LYS A 34 -6.43 2.08 -4.19
N VAL A 35 -5.49 1.43 -3.51
CA VAL A 35 -5.69 1.02 -2.11
C VAL A 35 -5.90 2.24 -1.23
N ALA A 36 -5.09 3.29 -1.35
CA ALA A 36 -5.29 4.52 -0.59
C ALA A 36 -6.69 5.14 -0.83
N GLU A 37 -7.15 5.19 -2.08
CA GLU A 37 -8.51 5.62 -2.43
C GLU A 37 -9.59 4.76 -1.75
N CYS A 38 -9.46 3.43 -1.82
CA CYS A 38 -10.38 2.49 -1.18
C CYS A 38 -10.40 2.62 0.36
N LEU A 39 -9.31 3.11 0.96
CA LEU A 39 -9.21 3.38 2.38
C LEU A 39 -9.68 4.79 2.78
N GLY A 40 -10.16 5.58 1.81
CA GLY A 40 -10.78 6.89 2.04
C GLY A 40 -9.81 8.08 1.98
N GLU A 41 -8.63 7.90 1.36
CA GLU A 41 -7.74 9.03 1.05
C GLU A 41 -8.39 9.96 0.03
N ALA A 42 -8.11 11.25 0.16
CA ALA A 42 -8.53 12.21 -0.84
C ALA A 42 -7.86 11.91 -2.21
N PRO A 43 -8.59 11.96 -3.34
CA PRO A 43 -8.05 11.60 -4.66
C PRO A 43 -6.73 12.29 -5.00
N GLU A 44 -6.57 13.56 -4.64
CA GLU A 44 -5.36 14.35 -4.88
C GLU A 44 -4.14 13.91 -4.07
N ARG A 45 -4.32 13.08 -3.03
CA ARG A 45 -3.26 12.54 -2.17
C ARG A 45 -2.94 11.09 -2.43
N THR A 46 -3.79 10.37 -3.17
CA THR A 46 -3.56 8.95 -3.54
C THR A 46 -2.24 8.76 -4.29
N ALA A 47 -1.84 9.73 -5.12
CA ALA A 47 -0.57 9.70 -5.85
C ALA A 47 0.66 9.62 -4.94
N ALA A 48 0.57 10.13 -3.69
CA ALA A 48 1.67 10.01 -2.73
C ALA A 48 1.85 8.57 -2.22
N ALA A 49 0.78 7.76 -2.17
CA ALA A 49 0.88 6.33 -1.89
C ALA A 49 1.53 5.59 -3.07
N GLY A 50 1.15 5.93 -4.30
CA GLY A 50 1.80 5.44 -5.52
C GLY A 50 3.29 5.72 -5.56
N GLY A 51 3.67 6.99 -5.39
CA GLY A 51 5.08 7.40 -5.34
C GLY A 51 5.87 6.71 -4.22
N ALA A 52 5.25 6.43 -3.07
CA ALA A 52 5.89 5.68 -2.00
C ALA A 52 6.17 4.22 -2.40
N ALA A 53 5.24 3.54 -3.07
CA ALA A 53 5.47 2.19 -3.60
C ALA A 53 6.53 2.18 -4.71
N GLU A 54 6.50 3.16 -5.62
CA GLU A 54 7.51 3.32 -6.67
C GLU A 54 8.91 3.50 -6.08
N MET A 55 9.06 4.37 -5.09
CA MET A 55 10.33 4.60 -4.38
C MET A 55 10.87 3.31 -3.74
N LEU A 56 10.00 2.52 -3.09
CA LEU A 56 10.40 1.23 -2.51
C LEU A 56 10.84 0.23 -3.60
N GLY A 57 10.10 0.17 -4.71
CA GLY A 57 10.41 -0.67 -5.86
C GLY A 57 11.72 -0.31 -6.53
N ALA A 58 11.99 0.99 -6.72
CA ALA A 58 13.25 1.51 -7.24
C ALA A 58 14.42 1.09 -6.36
N ARG A 59 14.32 1.36 -5.05
CA ARG A 59 15.35 1.02 -4.07
C ARG A 59 15.68 -0.48 -4.03
N LEU A 60 14.68 -1.35 -4.23
CA LEU A 60 14.90 -2.79 -4.24
C LEU A 60 15.38 -3.32 -5.60
N ALA A 61 15.00 -2.72 -6.72
CA ALA A 61 15.45 -3.18 -8.03
C ALA A 61 16.96 -3.03 -8.24
N ASP A 62 17.57 -1.95 -7.74
CA ASP A 62 18.99 -1.60 -7.95
C ASP A 62 20.01 -2.63 -7.43
N GLY A 63 19.56 -3.68 -6.74
CA GLY A 63 20.43 -4.79 -6.30
C GLY A 63 19.77 -6.17 -6.38
N GLY A 64 18.70 -6.33 -7.16
CA GLY A 64 17.84 -7.53 -7.14
C GLY A 64 18.11 -8.59 -8.20
N GLY A 65 18.82 -8.26 -9.27
CA GLY A 65 18.87 -9.16 -10.44
C GLY A 65 17.45 -9.45 -10.98
N ALA A 66 17.28 -10.56 -11.71
CA ALA A 66 15.99 -11.01 -12.27
C ALA A 66 15.01 -11.57 -11.21
N ALA A 67 14.94 -10.94 -10.04
CA ALA A 67 14.07 -11.34 -8.94
C ALA A 67 12.73 -10.59 -8.97
N GLU A 68 11.69 -11.18 -8.38
CA GLU A 68 10.43 -10.49 -8.13
C GLU A 68 10.52 -9.61 -6.89
N ILE A 69 9.81 -8.49 -6.92
CA ILE A 69 9.54 -7.63 -5.77
C ILE A 69 8.11 -7.90 -5.32
N ALA A 70 7.96 -8.45 -4.12
CA ALA A 70 6.67 -8.64 -3.48
C ALA A 70 6.30 -7.38 -2.68
N PHE A 71 5.22 -6.72 -3.06
CA PHE A 71 4.59 -5.62 -2.34
C PHE A 71 3.43 -6.14 -1.49
N GLU A 72 3.34 -5.68 -0.25
CA GLU A 72 2.23 -5.94 0.66
C GLU A 72 1.67 -4.62 1.16
N PHE A 73 0.37 -4.44 1.00
CA PHE A 73 -0.39 -3.26 1.40
C PHE A 73 -1.33 -3.67 2.52
N HIS A 74 -1.23 -3.04 3.69
CA HIS A 74 -2.11 -3.35 4.80
C HIS A 74 -2.63 -2.12 5.52
N THR A 75 -3.85 -2.20 6.01
CA THR A 75 -4.46 -1.13 6.83
C THR A 75 -3.76 -1.01 8.17
N ALA A 76 -3.53 0.24 8.58
CA ALA A 76 -3.03 0.62 9.89
C ALA A 76 -4.01 1.63 10.55
N PRO A 77 -3.97 1.83 11.88
CA PRO A 77 -4.89 2.73 12.59
C PRO A 77 -4.97 4.14 11.99
N ASP A 78 -3.84 4.68 11.54
CA ASP A 78 -3.72 6.04 10.98
C ASP A 78 -3.45 6.05 9.47
N GLY A 79 -3.56 4.90 8.80
CA GLY A 79 -3.40 4.87 7.36
C GLY A 79 -3.16 3.51 6.72
N MET A 80 -2.14 3.45 5.86
CA MET A 80 -1.70 2.26 5.16
C MET A 80 -0.21 2.04 5.37
N VAL A 81 0.21 0.79 5.47
CA VAL A 81 1.63 0.42 5.36
C VAL A 81 1.86 -0.26 4.03
N ILE A 82 2.98 0.07 3.40
CA ILE A 82 3.47 -0.58 2.20
C ILE A 82 4.79 -1.23 2.57
N GLU A 83 4.85 -2.55 2.47
CA GLU A 83 6.06 -3.34 2.58
C GLU A 83 6.47 -3.85 1.21
N ALA A 84 7.76 -3.87 0.94
CA ALA A 84 8.32 -4.43 -0.27
C ALA A 84 9.48 -5.37 0.08
N ARG A 85 9.56 -6.53 -0.58
CA ARG A 85 10.62 -7.53 -0.39
C ARG A 85 11.13 -8.06 -1.73
N CYS A 86 12.45 -8.16 -1.88
CA CYS A 86 13.12 -8.72 -3.04
C CYS A 86 14.31 -9.58 -2.57
N GLY A 87 14.13 -10.90 -2.54
CA GLY A 87 15.06 -11.82 -1.87
C GLY A 87 15.19 -11.50 -0.38
N ASP A 88 16.44 -11.36 0.10
CA ASP A 88 16.75 -11.03 1.50
C ASP A 88 16.61 -9.54 1.85
N ARG A 89 16.28 -8.69 0.86
CA ARG A 89 16.15 -7.25 1.05
C ARG A 89 14.69 -6.88 1.23
N SER A 90 14.41 -6.00 2.19
CA SER A 90 13.07 -5.47 2.42
C SER A 90 13.11 -3.98 2.75
N ALA A 91 12.02 -3.29 2.45
CA ALA A 91 11.81 -1.90 2.83
C ALA A 91 10.33 -1.66 3.13
N THR A 92 10.06 -0.73 4.04
CA THR A 92 8.70 -0.44 4.52
C THR A 92 8.51 1.06 4.60
N VAL A 93 7.30 1.52 4.25
CA VAL A 93 6.86 2.90 4.46
C VAL A 93 5.45 2.91 5.05
N ARG A 94 5.21 3.85 5.96
CA ARG A 94 3.86 4.13 6.46
C ARG A 94 3.34 5.37 5.74
N HIS A 95 2.21 5.21 5.07
CA HIS A 95 1.47 6.28 4.43
C HIS A 95 0.30 6.66 5.34
N VAL A 96 0.37 7.87 5.92
CA VAL A 96 -0.70 8.40 6.79
C VAL A 96 -1.87 8.78 5.90
N LEU A 97 -3.06 8.26 6.22
CA LEU A 97 -4.25 8.62 5.46
C LEU A 97 -4.91 9.85 6.08
N THR A 98 -5.14 10.88 5.26
CA THR A 98 -5.91 12.05 5.68
C THR A 98 -7.36 11.77 5.33
N ARG A 99 -8.11 11.19 6.28
CA ARG A 99 -9.56 10.98 6.08
C ARG A 99 -10.21 12.29 5.67
N MET A 100 -11.07 12.25 4.67
CA MET A 100 -11.93 13.38 4.32
C MET A 100 -12.82 13.72 5.52
N THR A 101 -12.43 14.72 6.31
CA THR A 101 -13.38 15.42 7.17
C THR A 101 -14.26 16.26 6.26
N PHE A 102 -15.46 15.75 5.96
CA PHE A 102 -16.51 16.60 5.42
C PHE A 102 -16.75 17.73 6.43
N PRO A 103 -16.74 19.01 6.01
CA PRO A 103 -17.16 20.08 6.89
C PRO A 103 -18.61 19.78 7.32
N ALA A 104 -18.84 19.74 8.63
CA ALA A 104 -20.20 19.72 9.16
C ALA A 104 -20.86 21.02 8.71
N ASP A 105 -21.82 20.91 7.80
CA ASP A 105 -22.61 22.01 7.27
C ASP A 105 -23.16 22.86 8.42
N ARG A 106 -22.96 24.19 8.35
CA ARG A 106 -23.44 25.17 9.33
C ARG A 106 -24.63 25.93 8.78
#